data_AF-A0A150F6B5-F1
#
_entry.id   AF-A0A150F6B5-F1
#
_cell.length_a   1.000
_cell.length_b   1.000
_cell.length_c   1.000
_cell.angle_alpha   90.00
_cell.angle_beta   90.00
_cell.angle_gamma   90.00
#
_symmetry.space_group_name_H-M   'P 1'
#
loop_
_entity.id
_entity.type
_entity.pdbx_description
1 polymer ?
#
loop_
_entity_poly.entity_id
_entity_poly.type
_entity_poly.pdbx_seq_one_letter_code
_entity_poly.pdbx_strand_id
1 'polypeptide(L)'
;MYKAIAAVMCVCFLVSCESNEEPESSKTHSHAAAGKTEQKSGKAKSDKPAKQKAEACYQINPKTFAVERLDEQKDKKPIALLTIDDAPDQHAADIADKLHDLHASAIFFVNGQFLKKDENKKALKHIHELGFMIGNHTMTHQNLKNLSEQKQREEIAGVNQAVEKVIGEKPAFFRAPFGSNTEYSDRLIQKEGMVKTNWTFGYDWDQKYQSKKALTDITLNSPYLQDGANILMHDRKWTDEAISDIVKGLRDKGYTIIDPKAIKRP
;
A
#
# COMPACT_ATOMS: atom_id res chain seq x y z
N MET A 1 43.99 8.26 52.71
CA MET A 1 44.25 6.89 52.20
C MET A 1 42.88 6.36 51.78
N TYR A 2 42.53 6.02 50.54
CA TYR A 2 43.22 5.56 49.35
C TYR A 2 42.60 6.22 48.10
N LYS A 3 43.40 6.39 47.04
CA LYS A 3 42.99 6.86 45.70
C LYS A 3 42.20 5.76 44.96
N ALA A 4 41.26 6.15 44.11
CA ALA A 4 40.91 5.39 42.91
C ALA A 4 40.54 6.34 41.77
N ILE A 5 41.41 6.40 40.77
CA ILE A 5 41.19 6.95 39.43
C ILE A 5 40.67 5.78 38.59
N ALA A 6 39.61 5.99 37.80
CA ALA A 6 39.25 5.07 36.72
C ALA A 6 38.87 5.87 35.48
N ALA A 7 39.42 5.42 34.36
CA ALA A 7 39.56 6.11 33.11
C ALA A 7 38.38 5.90 32.15
N VAL A 8 38.37 6.75 31.14
CA VAL A 8 37.48 6.86 29.98
C VAL A 8 37.35 5.54 29.20
N MET A 9 36.12 5.20 28.81
CA MET A 9 35.87 4.55 27.51
C MET A 9 34.57 5.07 26.90
N CYS A 10 34.73 5.94 25.91
CA CYS A 10 33.69 6.39 25.00
C CYS A 10 33.34 5.22 24.06
N VAL A 11 32.16 4.63 24.25
CA VAL A 11 31.60 3.65 23.31
C VAL A 11 30.54 4.37 22.49
N CYS A 12 30.85 4.54 21.20
CA CYS A 12 29.91 5.02 20.20
C CYS A 12 28.72 4.06 20.11
N PHE A 13 27.53 4.49 20.53
CA PHE A 13 26.30 3.81 20.18
C PHE A 13 25.74 4.41 18.88
N LEU A 14 25.51 3.49 17.94
CA LEU A 14 24.96 3.71 16.63
C LEU A 14 23.54 4.28 16.73
N VAL A 15 23.28 5.27 15.88
CA VAL A 15 22.05 6.02 15.73
C VAL A 15 20.91 5.08 15.28
N SER A 16 19.84 5.00 16.07
CA SER A 16 18.50 4.55 15.62
C SER A 16 17.61 5.78 15.48
N CYS A 17 16.85 5.81 14.39
CA CYS A 17 16.04 6.93 13.91
C CYS A 17 14.94 7.36 14.91
N GLU A 18 15.13 8.51 15.53
CA GLU A 18 14.04 9.35 16.06
C GLU A 18 14.52 10.80 16.13
N SER A 19 13.87 11.67 15.35
CA SER A 19 13.86 13.15 15.43
C SER A 19 13.26 13.70 14.12
N ASN A 20 12.49 14.79 14.07
CA ASN A 20 12.35 15.87 15.04
C ASN A 20 11.08 16.67 14.78
N GLU A 21 10.58 17.27 15.86
CA GLU A 21 9.70 18.42 15.89
C GLU A 21 10.37 19.69 15.34
N GLU A 22 9.53 20.67 15.00
CA GLU A 22 9.79 21.98 14.39
C GLU A 22 10.71 22.89 15.22
N PRO A 23 11.20 23.99 14.61
CA PRO A 23 11.40 25.21 15.40
C PRO A 23 10.69 26.44 14.82
N GLU A 24 10.20 27.23 15.78
CA GLU A 24 9.54 28.53 15.68
C GLU A 24 10.34 29.63 14.96
N SER A 25 9.59 30.56 14.38
CA SER A 25 10.09 31.80 13.78
C SER A 25 10.23 32.94 14.80
N SER A 26 11.29 33.75 14.68
CA SER A 26 11.38 35.07 15.31
C SER A 26 12.06 36.06 14.37
N LYS A 27 11.52 37.29 14.33
CA LYS A 27 11.80 38.37 13.37
C LYS A 27 12.77 39.42 13.94
N THR A 28 13.42 40.16 13.02
CA THR A 28 13.60 41.65 12.93
C THR A 28 15.02 42.27 12.83
N HIS A 29 15.26 42.85 11.64
CA HIS A 29 15.69 44.21 11.25
C HIS A 29 17.12 44.83 11.41
N SER A 30 17.60 45.28 10.21
CA SER A 30 18.43 46.48 9.85
C SER A 30 19.93 46.47 10.20
N HIS A 31 20.89 47.04 9.45
CA HIS A 31 20.90 48.13 8.46
C HIS A 31 22.05 47.99 7.41
N ALA A 32 21.80 48.55 6.22
CA ALA A 32 22.62 49.02 5.07
C ALA A 32 24.17 49.00 5.07
N ALA A 33 24.77 48.67 3.91
CA ALA A 33 25.49 49.62 3.03
C ALA A 33 25.97 48.99 1.69
N ALA A 34 26.24 49.86 0.72
CA ALA A 34 26.37 49.68 -0.73
C ALA A 34 27.56 48.87 -1.27
N GLY A 35 27.38 48.32 -2.49
CA GLY A 35 28.44 47.90 -3.40
C GLY A 35 27.91 47.25 -4.68
N LYS A 36 27.98 47.94 -5.83
CA LYS A 36 27.68 47.40 -7.17
C LYS A 36 28.89 46.65 -7.72
N THR A 37 28.70 45.41 -8.19
CA THR A 37 29.48 44.83 -9.29
C THR A 37 28.66 43.77 -10.03
N GLU A 38 28.80 43.76 -11.36
CA GLU A 38 28.14 42.86 -12.31
C GLU A 38 28.65 41.40 -12.23
N GLN A 39 27.84 40.53 -12.85
CA GLN A 39 28.16 39.28 -13.55
C GLN A 39 27.80 37.91 -12.95
N LYS A 40 27.13 37.16 -13.84
CA LYS A 40 27.07 35.70 -14.05
C LYS A 40 25.96 34.91 -13.34
N SER A 41 24.90 34.73 -14.14
CA SER A 41 24.12 33.50 -14.32
C SER A 41 24.79 32.24 -13.75
N GLY A 42 24.33 31.82 -12.58
CA GLY A 42 24.54 30.49 -12.03
C GLY A 42 23.19 29.77 -12.02
N LYS A 43 23.01 28.84 -12.95
CA LYS A 43 21.84 27.97 -13.05
C LYS A 43 21.86 27.04 -11.83
N ALA A 44 21.13 27.40 -10.77
CA ALA A 44 20.92 26.55 -9.62
C ALA A 44 20.18 25.29 -10.07
N LYS A 45 20.89 24.16 -10.09
CA LYS A 45 20.29 22.84 -10.18
C LYS A 45 19.50 22.63 -8.90
N SER A 46 18.18 22.61 -9.03
CA SER A 46 17.27 22.13 -8.00
C SER A 46 17.45 20.62 -7.87
N ASP A 47 18.34 20.19 -6.98
CA ASP A 47 18.41 18.79 -6.57
C ASP A 47 17.17 18.49 -5.72
N LYS A 48 16.18 17.87 -6.36
CA LYS A 48 15.05 17.25 -5.67
C LYS A 48 15.60 16.05 -4.88
N PRO A 49 15.26 15.85 -3.59
CA PRO A 49 15.74 14.69 -2.87
C PRO A 49 15.20 13.42 -3.55
N ALA A 50 16.11 12.52 -3.93
CA ALA A 50 15.74 11.20 -4.39
C ALA A 50 14.97 10.50 -3.26
N LYS A 51 13.71 10.11 -3.51
CA LYS A 51 12.94 9.23 -2.63
C LYS A 51 13.81 8.01 -2.32
N GLN A 52 14.32 7.90 -1.10
CA GLN A 52 14.97 6.69 -0.61
C GLN A 52 13.96 5.55 -0.79
N LYS A 53 14.32 4.57 -1.62
CA LYS A 53 13.53 3.37 -1.82
C LYS A 53 13.58 2.61 -0.49
N ALA A 54 12.50 2.61 0.27
CA ALA A 54 12.39 1.85 1.50
C ALA A 54 12.83 0.40 1.23
N GLU A 55 13.71 -0.14 2.08
CA GLU A 55 14.15 -1.53 1.97
C GLU A 55 12.94 -2.45 2.11
N ALA A 56 12.86 -3.48 1.26
CA ALA A 56 11.74 -4.42 1.31
C ALA A 56 11.83 -5.29 2.57
N CYS A 57 10.77 -5.29 3.38
CA CYS A 57 10.67 -6.08 4.61
C CYS A 57 9.80 -7.34 4.44
N TYR A 58 9.00 -7.39 3.38
CA TYR A 58 8.00 -8.45 3.17
C TYR A 58 8.07 -9.05 1.77
N GLN A 59 7.51 -10.23 1.59
CA GLN A 59 7.21 -10.84 0.30
C GLN A 59 5.84 -11.51 0.30
N ILE A 60 5.24 -11.70 -0.88
CA ILE A 60 4.06 -12.55 -1.03
C ILE A 60 4.54 -13.96 -1.33
N ASN A 61 4.12 -14.93 -0.53
CA ASN A 61 4.39 -16.34 -0.81
C ASN A 61 3.69 -16.74 -2.13
N PRO A 62 4.41 -17.23 -3.15
CA PRO A 62 3.81 -17.49 -4.47
C PRO A 62 2.84 -18.68 -4.50
N LYS A 63 2.81 -19.52 -3.44
CA LYS A 63 1.93 -20.68 -3.33
C LYS A 63 0.70 -20.41 -2.47
N THR A 64 0.88 -19.73 -1.34
CA THR A 64 -0.19 -19.51 -0.35
C THR A 64 -0.77 -18.09 -0.41
N PHE A 65 -0.07 -17.16 -1.05
CA PHE A 65 -0.38 -15.73 -1.08
C PHE A 65 -0.43 -15.06 0.31
N ALA A 66 0.04 -15.75 1.35
CA ALA A 66 0.33 -15.15 2.64
C ALA A 66 1.48 -14.16 2.50
N VAL A 67 1.48 -13.13 3.34
CA VAL A 67 2.62 -12.23 3.47
C VAL A 67 3.64 -12.86 4.40
N GLU A 68 4.88 -12.92 3.96
CA GLU A 68 6.00 -13.40 4.74
C GLU A 68 6.98 -12.26 5.01
N ARG A 69 7.58 -12.31 6.19
CA ARG A 69 8.66 -11.43 6.58
C ARG A 69 9.96 -11.90 5.95
N LEU A 70 10.77 -10.98 5.45
CA LEU A 70 12.10 -11.27 4.91
C LEU A 70 13.18 -11.33 5.99
N ASP A 71 12.87 -10.82 7.18
CA ASP A 71 13.80 -10.76 8.32
C ASP A 71 13.54 -11.89 9.34
N GLU A 72 14.61 -12.43 9.93
CA GLU A 72 14.56 -13.66 10.74
C GLU A 72 14.32 -13.44 12.25
N GLN A 73 13.91 -12.24 12.70
CA GLN A 73 13.77 -12.01 14.14
C GLN A 73 12.64 -12.86 14.75
N LYS A 74 12.89 -13.39 15.95
CA LYS A 74 12.06 -14.42 16.62
C LYS A 74 10.79 -13.89 17.30
N ASP A 75 10.78 -12.64 17.76
CA ASP A 75 9.67 -12.10 18.55
C ASP A 75 8.90 -11.03 17.77
N LYS A 76 7.93 -11.47 16.96
CA LYS A 76 7.16 -10.56 16.10
C LYS A 76 5.67 -10.70 16.31
N LYS A 77 5.03 -9.55 16.37
CA LYS A 77 3.57 -9.44 16.26
C LYS A 77 3.11 -10.08 14.94
N PRO A 78 1.98 -10.81 14.94
CA PRO A 78 1.43 -11.34 13.71
C PRO A 78 1.11 -10.19 12.73
N ILE A 79 1.22 -10.43 11.44
CA ILE A 79 0.95 -9.43 10.41
C ILE A 79 -0.29 -9.76 9.60
N ALA A 80 -0.94 -8.70 9.11
CA ALA A 80 -2.02 -8.79 8.15
C ALA A 80 -1.84 -7.75 7.04
N LEU A 81 -2.32 -8.10 5.85
CA LEU A 81 -2.42 -7.23 4.68
C LEU A 81 -3.89 -7.08 4.31
N LEU A 82 -4.35 -5.84 4.21
CA LEU A 82 -5.69 -5.52 3.75
C LEU A 82 -5.68 -5.26 2.24
N THR A 83 -6.64 -5.84 1.53
CA THR A 83 -6.79 -5.65 0.09
C THR A 83 -8.25 -5.42 -0.28
N ILE A 84 -8.50 -4.46 -1.16
CA ILE A 84 -9.83 -4.04 -1.61
C ILE A 84 -9.91 -4.24 -3.13
N ASP A 85 -10.67 -5.23 -3.58
CA ASP A 85 -10.96 -5.50 -4.99
C ASP A 85 -12.13 -4.64 -5.50
N ASP A 86 -12.30 -4.64 -6.82
CA ASP A 86 -13.35 -3.87 -7.52
C ASP A 86 -13.31 -2.36 -7.30
N ALA A 87 -12.13 -1.79 -7.04
CA ALA A 87 -11.98 -0.36 -6.84
C ALA A 87 -11.69 0.40 -8.15
N PRO A 88 -11.87 1.72 -8.18
CA PRO A 88 -12.87 2.43 -7.40
C PRO A 88 -14.26 2.31 -8.05
N ASP A 89 -15.28 2.01 -7.25
CA ASP A 89 -16.70 2.16 -7.57
C ASP A 89 -17.35 3.17 -6.61
N GLN A 90 -18.22 2.72 -5.69
CA GLN A 90 -19.05 3.63 -4.89
C GLN A 90 -18.46 3.98 -3.51
N HIS A 91 -17.68 3.09 -2.89
CA HIS A 91 -17.25 3.23 -1.50
C HIS A 91 -15.73 3.20 -1.32
N ALA A 92 -14.93 2.93 -2.37
CA ALA A 92 -13.47 2.85 -2.22
C ALA A 92 -12.84 4.13 -1.65
N ALA A 93 -13.38 5.32 -1.97
CA ALA A 93 -12.90 6.58 -1.41
C ALA A 93 -13.19 6.67 0.10
N ASP A 94 -14.41 6.35 0.53
CA ASP A 94 -14.80 6.35 1.94
C ASP A 94 -14.02 5.30 2.76
N ILE A 95 -13.79 4.12 2.18
CA ILE A 95 -12.93 3.07 2.75
C ILE A 95 -11.50 3.60 2.93
N ALA A 96 -10.96 4.27 1.91
CA ALA A 96 -9.61 4.82 1.96
C ALA A 96 -9.48 5.93 3.01
N ASP A 97 -10.45 6.82 3.14
CA ASP A 97 -10.48 7.85 4.19
C ASP A 97 -10.44 7.22 5.59
N LYS A 98 -11.32 6.24 5.85
CA LYS A 98 -11.35 5.52 7.13
C LYS A 98 -10.03 4.81 7.43
N LEU A 99 -9.44 4.16 6.43
CA LEU A 99 -8.15 3.50 6.59
C LEU A 99 -7.03 4.51 6.86
N HIS A 100 -7.04 5.66 6.18
CA HIS A 100 -6.08 6.72 6.40
C HIS A 100 -6.18 7.30 7.82
N ASP A 101 -7.39 7.63 8.28
CA ASP A 101 -7.63 8.15 9.63
C ASP A 101 -7.18 7.16 10.71
N LEU A 102 -7.25 5.87 10.41
CA LEU A 102 -6.76 4.81 11.28
C LEU A 102 -5.27 4.53 11.13
N HIS A 103 -4.55 5.20 10.22
CA HIS A 103 -3.16 4.87 9.85
C HIS A 103 -2.98 3.39 9.47
N ALA A 104 -3.95 2.83 8.75
CA ALA A 104 -3.91 1.47 8.22
C ALA A 104 -3.64 1.52 6.72
N SER A 105 -2.65 0.77 6.25
CA SER A 105 -2.34 0.66 4.82
C SER A 105 -3.10 -0.48 4.17
N ALA A 106 -3.34 -0.37 2.86
CA ALA A 106 -4.02 -1.37 2.05
C ALA A 106 -3.60 -1.29 0.58
N ILE A 107 -3.96 -2.32 -0.19
CA ILE A 107 -3.89 -2.30 -1.66
C ILE A 107 -5.30 -2.20 -2.22
N PHE A 108 -5.52 -1.25 -3.15
CA PHE A 108 -6.76 -1.13 -3.91
C PHE A 108 -6.56 -1.67 -5.33
N PHE A 109 -7.25 -2.75 -5.68
CA PHE A 109 -7.15 -3.42 -6.96
C PHE A 109 -8.17 -2.83 -7.94
N VAL A 110 -7.65 -2.20 -8.99
CA VAL A 110 -8.45 -1.40 -9.91
C VAL A 110 -9.04 -2.23 -11.03
N ASN A 111 -10.36 -2.16 -11.16
CA ASN A 111 -11.07 -2.68 -12.32
C ASN A 111 -11.28 -1.57 -13.37
N GLY A 112 -10.70 -1.74 -14.54
CA GLY A 112 -10.58 -0.68 -15.54
C GLY A 112 -11.92 -0.15 -16.07
N GLN A 113 -12.98 -0.94 -16.05
CA GLN A 113 -14.31 -0.51 -16.51
C GLN A 113 -14.87 0.65 -15.68
N PHE A 114 -14.50 0.74 -14.41
CA PHE A 114 -14.97 1.79 -13.52
C PHE A 114 -14.34 3.15 -13.84
N LEU A 115 -13.12 3.16 -14.39
CA LEU A 115 -12.44 4.38 -14.83
C LEU A 115 -13.06 5.03 -16.08
N LYS A 116 -14.17 4.50 -16.60
CA LYS A 116 -14.98 5.20 -17.62
C LYS A 116 -15.69 6.43 -17.05
N LYS A 117 -15.99 6.44 -15.75
CA LYS A 117 -16.65 7.55 -15.07
C LYS A 117 -15.63 8.51 -14.46
N ASP A 118 -15.85 9.81 -14.62
CA ASP A 118 -14.91 10.82 -14.08
C ASP A 118 -14.91 10.87 -12.55
N GLU A 119 -16.03 10.56 -11.89
CA GLU A 119 -16.12 10.43 -10.43
C GLU A 119 -15.21 9.31 -9.91
N ASN A 120 -15.19 8.15 -10.57
CA ASN A 120 -14.33 7.03 -10.21
C ASN A 120 -12.84 7.36 -10.47
N LYS A 121 -12.52 8.13 -11.51
CA LYS A 121 -11.13 8.64 -11.71
C LYS A 121 -10.70 9.57 -10.57
N LYS A 122 -11.59 10.45 -10.11
CA LYS A 122 -11.32 11.32 -8.95
C LYS A 122 -11.12 10.49 -7.69
N ALA A 123 -11.95 9.46 -7.47
CA ALA A 123 -11.79 8.52 -6.37
C ALA A 123 -10.44 7.78 -6.42
N LEU A 124 -10.03 7.25 -7.58
CA LEU A 124 -8.71 6.62 -7.74
C LEU A 124 -7.57 7.58 -7.38
N LYS A 125 -7.66 8.81 -7.88
CA LYS A 125 -6.64 9.83 -7.61
C LYS A 125 -6.57 10.16 -6.12
N HIS A 126 -7.72 10.32 -5.47
CA HIS A 126 -7.80 10.54 -4.02
C HIS A 126 -7.16 9.39 -3.24
N ILE A 127 -7.52 8.14 -3.53
CA ILE A 127 -6.94 6.94 -2.91
C ILE A 127 -5.41 6.92 -3.05
N HIS A 128 -4.87 7.28 -4.22
CA HIS A 128 -3.42 7.36 -4.43
C HIS A 128 -2.76 8.52 -3.66
N GLU A 129 -3.41 9.68 -3.60
CA GLU A 129 -2.93 10.86 -2.85
C GLU A 129 -2.87 10.60 -1.34
N LEU A 130 -3.79 9.77 -0.80
CA LEU A 130 -3.72 9.27 0.58
C LEU A 130 -2.57 8.26 0.81
N GLY A 131 -1.87 7.87 -0.25
CA GLY A 131 -0.67 7.03 -0.17
C GLY A 131 -0.93 5.53 -0.24
N PHE A 132 -2.14 5.08 -0.59
CA PHE A 132 -2.44 3.66 -0.78
C PHE A 132 -1.78 3.10 -2.05
N MET A 133 -1.45 1.80 -2.01
CA MET A 133 -0.88 1.12 -3.16
C MET A 133 -1.99 0.71 -4.13
N ILE A 134 -1.75 0.91 -5.42
CA ILE A 134 -2.69 0.56 -6.49
C ILE A 134 -2.30 -0.75 -7.16
N GLY A 135 -3.27 -1.65 -7.28
CA GLY A 135 -3.17 -2.91 -7.99
C GLY A 135 -4.05 -2.92 -9.25
N ASN A 136 -3.83 -3.91 -10.11
CA ASN A 136 -4.56 -4.16 -11.34
C ASN A 136 -5.50 -5.37 -11.16
N HIS A 137 -6.78 -5.19 -11.53
CA HIS A 137 -7.83 -6.20 -11.47
C HIS A 137 -8.56 -6.44 -12.80
N THR A 138 -7.82 -6.30 -13.91
CA THR A 138 -8.31 -6.40 -15.29
C THR A 138 -9.32 -5.33 -15.70
N MET A 139 -9.58 -5.22 -17.00
CA MET A 139 -10.43 -4.16 -17.56
C MET A 139 -11.90 -4.43 -17.36
N THR A 140 -12.33 -5.70 -17.42
CA THR A 140 -13.75 -6.07 -17.45
C THR A 140 -14.11 -7.18 -16.46
N HIS A 141 -13.19 -7.54 -15.55
CA HIS A 141 -13.39 -8.59 -14.55
C HIS A 141 -13.68 -9.99 -15.15
N GLN A 142 -13.25 -10.23 -16.39
CA GLN A 142 -13.42 -11.55 -17.01
C GLN A 142 -12.42 -12.58 -16.43
N ASN A 143 -12.86 -13.84 -16.35
CA ASN A 143 -11.95 -14.93 -15.99
C ASN A 143 -10.94 -15.14 -17.12
N LEU A 144 -9.65 -14.90 -16.83
CA LEU A 144 -8.59 -14.93 -17.83
C LEU A 144 -8.42 -16.29 -18.52
N LYS A 145 -8.82 -17.40 -17.88
CA LYS A 145 -8.80 -18.74 -18.48
C LYS A 145 -9.75 -18.90 -19.66
N ASN A 146 -10.76 -18.04 -19.76
CA ASN A 146 -11.74 -18.05 -20.85
C ASN A 146 -11.33 -17.14 -22.01
N LEU A 147 -10.17 -16.50 -21.91
CA LEU A 147 -9.70 -15.50 -22.87
C LEU A 147 -8.48 -16.00 -23.64
N SER A 148 -8.39 -15.61 -24.92
CA SER A 148 -7.14 -15.74 -25.68
C SER A 148 -6.03 -14.88 -25.06
N GLU A 149 -4.77 -15.25 -25.31
CA GLU A 149 -3.62 -14.48 -24.82
C GLU A 149 -3.68 -13.00 -25.20
N GLN A 150 -4.11 -12.70 -26.43
CA GLN A 150 -4.32 -11.33 -26.90
C GLN A 150 -5.35 -10.58 -26.04
N LYS A 151 -6.47 -11.22 -25.69
CA LYS A 151 -7.50 -10.63 -24.84
C LYS A 151 -7.01 -10.47 -23.40
N GLN A 152 -6.27 -11.43 -22.86
CA GLN A 152 -5.62 -11.28 -21.55
C GLN A 152 -4.66 -10.09 -21.53
N ARG A 153 -3.90 -9.87 -22.62
CA ARG A 153 -3.03 -8.69 -22.74
C ARG A 153 -3.82 -7.39 -22.71
N GLU A 154 -4.91 -7.30 -23.46
CA GLU A 154 -5.78 -6.12 -23.48
C GLU A 154 -6.38 -5.83 -22.09
N GLU A 155 -6.82 -6.88 -21.40
CA GLU A 155 -7.35 -6.81 -20.03
C GLU A 155 -6.31 -6.28 -19.03
N ILE A 156 -5.07 -6.76 -19.10
CA ILE A 156 -4.02 -6.39 -18.12
C ILE A 156 -3.39 -5.05 -18.49
N ALA A 157 -2.90 -4.89 -19.72
CA ALA A 157 -2.21 -3.68 -20.16
C ALA A 157 -3.15 -2.46 -20.24
N GLY A 158 -4.45 -2.70 -20.53
CA GLY A 158 -5.46 -1.65 -20.56
C GLY A 158 -5.60 -0.96 -19.20
N VAL A 159 -5.65 -1.73 -18.11
CA VAL A 159 -5.72 -1.16 -16.75
C VAL A 159 -4.45 -0.40 -16.42
N ASN A 160 -3.27 -0.95 -16.76
CA ASN A 160 -2.00 -0.26 -16.51
C ASN A 160 -2.00 1.15 -17.13
N GLN A 161 -2.43 1.25 -18.40
CA GLN A 161 -2.53 2.53 -19.11
C GLN A 161 -3.60 3.44 -18.53
N ALA A 162 -4.76 2.90 -18.15
CA ALA A 162 -5.86 3.70 -17.59
C ALA A 162 -5.49 4.29 -16.23
N VAL A 163 -4.87 3.50 -15.36
CA VAL A 163 -4.38 3.95 -14.04
C VAL A 163 -3.27 4.98 -14.21
N GLU A 164 -2.26 4.70 -15.04
CA GLU A 164 -1.13 5.62 -15.29
C GLU A 164 -1.62 6.99 -15.80
N LYS A 165 -2.67 7.03 -16.63
CA LYS A 165 -3.28 8.30 -17.07
C LYS A 165 -3.94 9.09 -15.95
N VAL A 166 -4.46 8.43 -14.91
CA VAL A 166 -5.18 9.08 -13.81
C VAL A 166 -4.22 9.56 -12.72
N ILE A 167 -3.24 8.73 -12.35
CA ILE A 167 -2.37 8.98 -11.19
C ILE A 167 -0.88 9.17 -11.54
N GLY A 168 -0.49 9.01 -12.79
CA GLY A 168 0.90 9.17 -13.25
C GLY A 168 1.82 7.99 -12.92
N GLU A 169 1.28 6.91 -12.33
CA GLU A 169 2.02 5.71 -11.96
C GLU A 169 1.27 4.46 -12.43
N LYS A 170 2.01 3.42 -12.83
CA LYS A 170 1.42 2.11 -13.15
C LYS A 170 1.08 1.34 -11.86
N PRO A 171 0.07 0.46 -11.87
CA PRO A 171 -0.19 -0.45 -10.77
C PRO A 171 1.06 -1.25 -10.39
N ALA A 172 1.30 -1.42 -9.08
CA ALA A 172 2.44 -2.18 -8.57
C ALA A 172 2.11 -3.65 -8.27
N PHE A 173 0.82 -3.96 -8.16
CA PHE A 173 0.31 -5.28 -7.84
C PHE A 173 -0.68 -5.75 -8.91
N PHE A 174 -0.85 -7.06 -9.02
CA PHE A 174 -1.86 -7.65 -9.88
C PHE A 174 -2.61 -8.78 -9.14
N ARG A 175 -3.93 -8.79 -9.29
CA ARG A 175 -4.79 -9.90 -8.85
C ARG A 175 -5.75 -10.23 -9.98
N ALA A 176 -5.78 -11.49 -10.40
CA ALA A 176 -6.75 -11.92 -11.41
C ALA A 176 -8.15 -12.03 -10.79
N PRO A 177 -9.21 -11.67 -11.53
CA PRO A 177 -10.58 -12.01 -11.16
C PRO A 177 -10.70 -13.49 -10.82
N PHE A 178 -11.44 -13.80 -9.75
CA PHE A 178 -11.65 -15.17 -9.25
C PHE A 178 -10.36 -15.89 -8.83
N GLY A 179 -9.24 -15.17 -8.67
CA GLY A 179 -7.91 -15.75 -8.42
C GLY A 179 -7.36 -16.59 -9.60
N SER A 180 -7.98 -16.49 -10.78
CA SER A 180 -7.79 -17.39 -11.91
C SER A 180 -6.75 -16.87 -12.89
N ASN A 181 -5.50 -17.28 -12.68
CA ASN A 181 -4.36 -16.92 -13.52
C ASN A 181 -4.09 -17.97 -14.62
N THR A 182 -3.34 -17.57 -15.63
CA THR A 182 -2.77 -18.41 -16.70
C THR A 182 -1.26 -18.22 -16.79
N GLU A 183 -0.55 -19.14 -17.43
CA GLU A 183 0.90 -18.99 -17.69
C GLU A 183 1.21 -17.71 -18.50
N TYR A 184 0.34 -17.34 -19.43
CA TYR A 184 0.48 -16.12 -20.20
C TYR A 184 0.39 -14.89 -19.30
N SER A 185 -0.65 -14.83 -18.46
CA SER A 185 -0.82 -13.72 -17.53
C SER A 185 0.35 -13.61 -16.56
N ASP A 186 0.87 -14.74 -16.05
CA ASP A 186 2.02 -14.77 -15.15
C ASP A 186 3.26 -14.14 -15.78
N ARG A 187 3.57 -14.50 -17.03
CA ARG A 187 4.70 -13.89 -17.76
C ARG A 187 4.48 -12.40 -18.01
N LEU A 188 3.25 -12.00 -18.33
CA LEU A 188 2.94 -10.59 -18.58
C LEU A 188 3.04 -9.75 -17.30
N ILE A 189 2.53 -10.25 -16.18
CA ILE A 189 2.61 -9.59 -14.86
C ILE A 189 4.08 -9.36 -14.48
N GLN A 190 4.94 -10.37 -14.65
CA GLN A 190 6.37 -10.25 -14.39
C GLN A 190 7.03 -9.22 -15.31
N LYS A 191 6.69 -9.24 -16.61
CA LYS A 191 7.21 -8.28 -17.59
C LYS A 191 6.82 -6.84 -17.29
N GLU A 192 5.61 -6.62 -16.78
CA GLU A 192 5.11 -5.29 -16.38
C GLU A 192 5.60 -4.88 -14.97
N GLY A 193 6.40 -5.70 -14.30
CA GLY A 193 6.99 -5.39 -12.99
C GLY A 193 5.99 -5.39 -11.83
N MET A 194 4.86 -6.08 -11.98
CA MET A 194 3.82 -6.16 -10.95
C MET A 194 4.04 -7.37 -10.03
N VAL A 195 3.70 -7.24 -8.76
CA VAL A 195 3.63 -8.36 -7.82
C VAL A 195 2.30 -9.09 -7.99
N LYS A 196 2.33 -10.34 -8.41
CA LYS A 196 1.14 -11.22 -8.43
C LYS A 196 0.71 -11.55 -7.01
N THR A 197 -0.57 -11.37 -6.70
CA THR A 197 -1.14 -11.77 -5.41
C THR A 197 -2.59 -12.22 -5.55
N ASN A 198 -2.99 -13.22 -4.74
CA ASN A 198 -4.39 -13.51 -4.44
C ASN A 198 -4.64 -13.16 -2.97
N TRP A 199 -5.29 -14.03 -2.20
CA TRP A 199 -5.62 -13.84 -0.80
C TRP A 199 -5.52 -15.17 -0.04
N THR A 200 -5.42 -15.07 1.28
CA THR A 200 -5.51 -16.22 2.19
C THR A 200 -6.95 -16.52 2.59
N PHE A 201 -7.77 -15.48 2.81
CA PHE A 201 -9.21 -15.61 3.02
C PHE A 201 -9.95 -14.28 2.71
N GLY A 202 -11.28 -14.35 2.59
CA GLY A 202 -12.17 -13.21 2.43
C GLY A 202 -13.63 -13.68 2.36
N TYR A 203 -14.57 -12.85 2.84
CA TYR A 203 -15.95 -13.28 3.11
C TYR A 203 -17.04 -12.30 2.65
N ASP A 204 -16.67 -11.07 2.32
CA ASP A 204 -17.62 -9.98 2.08
C ASP A 204 -18.45 -10.15 0.79
N TRP A 205 -18.07 -11.08 -0.08
CA TRP A 205 -18.85 -11.49 -1.24
C TRP A 205 -19.97 -12.49 -0.91
N ASP A 206 -19.88 -13.23 0.20
CA ASP A 206 -20.90 -14.18 0.63
C ASP A 206 -22.06 -13.42 1.32
N GLN A 207 -23.28 -13.65 0.85
CA GLN A 207 -24.51 -13.02 1.33
C GLN A 207 -24.68 -13.09 2.85
N LYS A 208 -24.18 -14.14 3.50
CA LYS A 208 -24.25 -14.30 4.97
C LYS A 208 -23.51 -13.19 5.73
N TYR A 209 -22.54 -12.55 5.09
CA TYR A 209 -21.65 -11.57 5.73
C TYR A 209 -21.84 -10.15 5.16
N GLN A 210 -22.90 -9.89 4.38
CA GLN A 210 -23.20 -8.57 3.80
C GLN A 210 -23.85 -7.60 4.80
N SER A 211 -23.34 -7.56 6.02
CA SER A 211 -23.68 -6.56 7.04
C SER A 211 -22.45 -6.22 7.85
N LYS A 212 -22.39 -4.98 8.36
CA LYS A 212 -21.29 -4.51 9.22
C LYS A 212 -20.89 -5.53 10.29
N LYS A 213 -21.87 -5.99 11.08
CA LYS A 213 -21.64 -6.89 12.21
C LYS A 213 -21.14 -8.26 11.74
N ALA A 214 -21.84 -8.88 10.79
CA ALA A 214 -21.49 -10.22 10.33
C ALA A 214 -20.10 -10.27 9.67
N LEU A 215 -19.76 -9.25 8.86
CA LEU A 215 -18.44 -9.16 8.24
C LEU A 215 -17.32 -8.95 9.27
N THR A 216 -17.54 -8.05 10.23
CA THR A 216 -16.57 -7.81 11.31
C THR A 216 -16.32 -9.10 12.11
N ASP A 217 -17.38 -9.78 12.53
CA ASP A 217 -17.30 -10.99 13.34
C ASP A 217 -16.59 -12.14 12.62
N ILE A 218 -16.95 -12.42 11.35
CA ILE A 218 -16.33 -13.52 10.60
C ILE A 218 -14.87 -13.23 10.28
N THR A 219 -14.52 -11.97 9.98
CA THR A 219 -13.15 -11.59 9.63
C THR A 219 -12.22 -11.76 10.83
N LEU A 220 -12.65 -11.30 12.01
CA LEU A 220 -11.85 -11.33 13.23
C LEU A 220 -11.77 -12.71 13.88
N ASN A 221 -12.68 -13.62 13.56
CA ASN A 221 -12.73 -14.97 14.13
C ASN A 221 -12.53 -16.08 13.08
N SER A 222 -12.07 -15.73 11.88
CA SER A 222 -11.75 -16.71 10.85
C SER A 222 -10.62 -17.63 11.31
N PRO A 223 -10.70 -18.95 11.06
CA PRO A 223 -9.57 -19.87 11.29
C PRO A 223 -8.38 -19.60 10.36
N TYR A 224 -8.57 -18.78 9.32
CA TYR A 224 -7.53 -18.37 8.37
C TYR A 224 -6.92 -17.01 8.72
N LEU A 225 -7.39 -16.34 9.78
CA LEU A 225 -6.70 -15.19 10.35
C LEU A 225 -5.46 -15.69 11.11
N GLN A 226 -4.39 -15.94 10.36
CA GLN A 226 -3.10 -16.42 10.84
C GLN A 226 -2.02 -15.36 10.57
N ASP A 227 -0.81 -15.56 11.09
CA ASP A 227 0.32 -14.69 10.75
C ASP A 227 0.55 -14.70 9.23
N GLY A 228 0.65 -13.52 8.62
CA GLY A 228 0.73 -13.38 7.17
C GLY A 228 -0.61 -13.32 6.46
N ALA A 229 -1.73 -13.18 7.18
CA ALA A 229 -3.06 -13.09 6.58
C ALA A 229 -3.13 -11.98 5.51
N ASN A 230 -3.43 -12.36 4.29
CA ASN A 230 -3.77 -11.47 3.18
C ASN A 230 -5.27 -11.53 2.97
N ILE A 231 -5.97 -10.47 3.39
CA ILE A 231 -7.41 -10.42 3.57
C ILE A 231 -8.05 -9.78 2.35
N LEU A 232 -8.87 -10.55 1.64
CA LEU A 232 -9.70 -10.09 0.53
C LEU A 232 -10.97 -9.42 1.07
N MET A 233 -11.18 -8.19 0.61
CA MET A 233 -12.44 -7.46 0.70
C MET A 233 -12.66 -6.74 -0.65
N HIS A 234 -13.81 -6.11 -0.82
CA HIS A 234 -14.23 -5.43 -2.04
C HIS A 234 -14.78 -4.04 -1.73
N ASP A 235 -14.80 -3.17 -2.73
CA ASP A 235 -15.53 -1.90 -2.71
C ASP A 235 -17.05 -2.16 -2.60
N ARG A 236 -17.55 -2.26 -1.36
CA ARG A 236 -18.93 -2.59 -1.02
C ARG A 236 -19.36 -1.84 0.23
N LYS A 237 -20.66 -1.52 0.30
CA LYS A 237 -21.27 -0.82 1.44
C LYS A 237 -20.96 -1.48 2.79
N TRP A 238 -21.12 -2.79 2.91
CA TRP A 238 -20.87 -3.48 4.18
C TRP A 238 -19.39 -3.54 4.55
N THR A 239 -18.48 -3.52 3.57
CA THR A 239 -17.04 -3.39 3.79
C THR A 239 -16.72 -2.01 4.34
N ASP A 240 -17.27 -0.97 3.71
CA ASP A 240 -17.16 0.42 4.17
C ASP A 240 -17.68 0.63 5.60
N GLU A 241 -18.80 0.01 5.94
CA GLU A 241 -19.35 0.07 7.30
C GLU A 241 -18.50 -0.71 8.32
N ALA A 242 -17.86 -1.81 7.92
CA ALA A 242 -17.11 -2.71 8.81
C ALA A 242 -15.62 -2.38 8.95
N ILE A 243 -14.99 -1.72 7.97
CA ILE A 243 -13.54 -1.64 7.86
C ILE A 243 -12.86 -1.06 9.10
N SER A 244 -13.48 -0.05 9.73
CA SER A 244 -12.97 0.55 10.96
C SER A 244 -12.95 -0.42 12.13
N ASP A 245 -13.97 -1.25 12.28
CA ASP A 245 -14.09 -2.22 13.37
C ASP A 245 -13.16 -3.41 13.13
N ILE A 246 -12.98 -3.81 11.87
CA ILE A 246 -12.00 -4.83 11.45
C ILE A 246 -10.58 -4.37 11.79
N VAL A 247 -10.19 -3.15 11.41
CA VAL A 247 -8.85 -2.62 11.70
C VAL A 247 -8.57 -2.55 13.20
N LYS A 248 -9.54 -2.05 13.98
CA LYS A 248 -9.42 -1.99 15.45
C LYS A 248 -9.32 -3.39 16.05
N GLY A 249 -10.21 -4.30 15.66
CA GLY A 249 -10.20 -5.67 16.16
C GLY A 249 -8.95 -6.46 15.80
N LEU A 250 -8.36 -6.23 14.62
CA LEU A 250 -7.06 -6.81 14.25
C LEU A 250 -5.97 -6.33 15.21
N ARG A 251 -5.93 -5.03 15.51
CA ARG A 251 -4.95 -4.45 16.45
C ARG A 251 -5.16 -4.94 17.88
N ASP A 252 -6.41 -5.08 18.32
CA ASP A 252 -6.76 -5.63 19.63
C ASP A 252 -6.31 -7.09 19.76
N LYS A 253 -6.31 -7.84 18.65
CA LYS A 253 -5.75 -9.20 18.55
C LYS A 253 -4.22 -9.22 18.37
N GLY A 254 -3.56 -8.07 18.41
CA GLY A 254 -2.10 -7.94 18.33
C GLY A 254 -1.53 -7.89 16.92
N TYR A 255 -2.36 -7.83 15.87
CA TYR A 255 -1.89 -7.79 14.49
C TYR A 255 -1.31 -6.42 14.12
N THR A 256 -0.21 -6.46 13.37
CA THR A 256 0.31 -5.30 12.65
C THR A 256 -0.22 -5.33 11.23
N ILE A 257 -0.94 -4.28 10.82
CA ILE A 257 -1.32 -4.08 9.42
C ILE A 257 -0.11 -3.50 8.70
N ILE A 258 0.41 -4.22 7.71
CA ILE A 258 1.65 -3.84 7.04
C ILE A 258 1.42 -2.74 6.00
N ASP A 259 2.47 -1.96 5.71
CA ASP A 259 2.51 -1.11 4.52
C ASP A 259 2.91 -1.95 3.29
N PRO A 260 2.04 -2.06 2.26
CA PRO A 260 2.37 -2.81 1.06
C PRO A 260 3.57 -2.25 0.27
N LYS A 261 3.99 -0.99 0.51
CA LYS A 261 5.22 -0.41 -0.07
C LYS A 261 6.47 -1.16 0.36
N ALA A 262 6.45 -1.82 1.52
CA ALA A 262 7.53 -2.63 2.04
C ALA A 262 7.53 -4.07 1.49
N ILE A 263 6.61 -4.43 0.60
CA ILE A 263 6.63 -5.72 -0.11
C ILE A 263 7.66 -5.65 -1.24
N LYS A 264 8.50 -6.69 -1.34
CA LYS A 264 9.48 -6.86 -2.40
C LYS A 264 8.78 -6.87 -3.76
N ARG A 265 9.23 -5.97 -4.64
CA ARG A 265 8.79 -5.88 -6.03
C ARG A 265 9.89 -6.44 -6.97
N PRO A 266 9.51 -6.97 -8.16
CA PRO A 266 10.45 -7.43 -9.16
C PRO A 266 11.48 -6.37 -9.58
#